data_AF-A0A958EIG3-F1
#
_entry.id   AF-A0A958EIG3-F1
#
_cell.length_a   1.000
_cell.length_b   1.000
_cell.length_c   1.000
_cell.angle_alpha   90.00
_cell.angle_beta   90.00
_cell.angle_gamma   90.00
#
_symmetry.space_group_name_H-M   'P 1'
#
loop_
_entity.id
_entity.type
_entity.pdbx_description
1 polymer ?
#
loop_
_entity_poly.entity_id
_entity_poly.type
_entity_poly.pdbx_seq_one_letter_code
_entity_poly.pdbx_strand_id
1 'polypeptide(L)'
;MHPCPIKRFAFFALLLLAFNTSLGATPVPAALDSLVLAGKEELYNLQFQEARKTFAAARQQFPDYPHGYVFQAYLSAMYFGLDESNDSLAAHLKKQIEIALDQSRDFQSRFPDNPDGPFYIAITSGIEALYHIIERNFLSAYWSGRRAKKSLEKVIEQDSTYYDAYIGLGLFHYYADLLPGVVKFFAGLLGFEGDRDGGKKEIELAGRKGRYFRVEGDFISHGISYFLEGAQSEGLRGINRLYQRYPRNYGFGLIVAYHYRKSGSARRCIEYCREMTAPIDEDLPQLINMKYYNMAISYFNLNAFETSDSLLNVLEKLPTRKSRFYQAAISYYRGYMADLRFERRKALAYYNRIPDTKKARYWYLISRPNIKYAADSLTLRYQKAYNLLLTHRTSDALLEALALKKVVDKGITHPNPDFGSKIYDLLAYTYYLKRDYPQARAIYEVALPRLERMQDPFDRAWMYMHYQRCLR
;
A
#
# COMPACT_ATOMS: atom_id res chain seq x y z
N MET A 1 -11.20 -0.62 7.85
CA MET A 1 -9.74 -0.49 7.65
C MET A 1 -9.49 0.61 6.64
N HIS A 2 -8.72 1.65 6.96
CA HIS A 2 -8.21 2.53 5.89
C HIS A 2 -7.14 1.79 5.07
N PRO A 3 -7.01 2.08 3.76
CA PRO A 3 -5.89 1.58 2.98
C PRO A 3 -4.57 2.06 3.61
N CYS A 4 -3.68 1.13 3.95
CA CYS A 4 -2.27 1.46 4.11
C CYS A 4 -1.77 2.06 2.77
N PRO A 5 -0.84 3.03 2.73
CA PRO A 5 -0.34 3.60 1.46
C PRO A 5 0.06 2.53 0.42
N ILE A 6 0.51 1.36 0.87
CA ILE A 6 0.79 0.18 0.03
C ILE A 6 -0.39 -0.24 -0.88
N LYS A 7 -1.64 -0.06 -0.46
CA LYS A 7 -2.84 -0.40 -1.25
C LYS A 7 -3.00 0.45 -2.54
N ARG A 8 -2.20 1.50 -2.73
CA ARG A 8 -2.20 2.33 -3.95
C ARG A 8 -1.34 1.76 -5.09
N PHE A 9 -0.47 0.78 -4.82
CA PHE A 9 0.54 0.30 -5.78
C PHE A 9 0.07 -0.76 -6.79
N ALA A 10 -1.12 -1.35 -6.62
CA ALA A 10 -1.50 -2.58 -7.33
C ALA A 10 -2.06 -2.37 -8.76
N PHE A 11 -1.65 -1.31 -9.48
CA PHE A 11 -2.29 -0.85 -10.72
C PHE A 11 -1.33 -1.01 -11.96
N PHE A 12 -1.23 -2.20 -12.63
CA PHE A 12 -0.66 -2.54 -14.01
C PHE A 12 -1.22 -3.94 -14.61
N ALA A 13 -1.26 -4.27 -15.96
CA ALA A 13 -2.28 -5.10 -16.80
C ALA A 13 -1.95 -6.35 -17.82
N LEU A 14 -2.89 -7.02 -18.63
CA LEU A 14 -2.71 -7.75 -20.01
C LEU A 14 -3.29 -9.14 -20.50
N LEU A 15 -2.59 -10.12 -21.14
CA LEU A 15 -3.03 -11.39 -21.85
C LEU A 15 -4.00 -11.25 -23.07
N LEU A 16 -4.15 -12.22 -23.99
CA LEU A 16 -3.39 -12.61 -25.21
C LEU A 16 -4.43 -12.76 -26.38
N LEU A 17 -4.19 -13.09 -27.66
CA LEU A 17 -3.04 -13.43 -28.53
C LEU A 17 -3.49 -13.23 -30.01
N ALA A 18 -2.59 -12.96 -30.96
CA ALA A 18 -2.36 -13.78 -32.18
C ALA A 18 -1.55 -13.04 -33.29
N PHE A 19 -0.37 -13.58 -33.61
CA PHE A 19 0.49 -13.32 -34.78
C PHE A 19 -0.05 -12.42 -35.92
N ASN A 20 0.75 -11.42 -36.30
CA ASN A 20 0.98 -11.09 -37.71
C ASN A 20 2.41 -10.56 -37.92
N THR A 21 3.05 -10.94 -39.02
CA THR A 21 4.36 -10.41 -39.41
C THR A 21 4.19 -9.11 -40.19
N SER A 22 4.36 -7.95 -39.53
CA SER A 22 4.49 -6.67 -40.21
C SER A 22 5.95 -6.39 -40.61
N LEU A 23 6.28 -6.65 -41.88
CA LEU A 23 7.46 -6.09 -42.51
C LEU A 23 7.22 -4.58 -42.70
N GLY A 24 7.73 -3.74 -41.79
CA GLY A 24 7.56 -2.29 -41.88
C GLY A 24 7.98 -1.48 -40.65
N ALA A 25 8.02 -2.07 -39.45
CA ALA A 25 8.55 -1.37 -38.28
C ALA A 25 10.08 -1.31 -38.31
N THR A 26 10.65 -0.10 -38.15
CA THR A 26 12.07 0.07 -37.81
C THR A 26 12.33 -0.68 -36.49
N PRO A 27 13.11 -1.77 -36.46
CA PRO A 27 13.30 -2.52 -35.23
C PRO A 27 14.04 -1.66 -34.22
N VAL A 28 13.64 -1.75 -32.94
CA VAL A 28 14.36 -1.09 -31.83
C VAL A 28 15.84 -1.46 -31.94
N PRO A 29 16.76 -0.49 -32.02
CA PRO A 29 18.19 -0.80 -32.06
C PRO A 29 18.57 -1.67 -30.86
N ALA A 30 19.23 -2.80 -31.09
CA ALA A 30 19.51 -3.78 -30.03
C ALA A 30 20.29 -3.18 -28.84
N ALA A 31 21.11 -2.15 -29.10
CA ALA A 31 21.80 -1.39 -28.06
C ALA A 31 20.85 -0.49 -27.24
N LEU A 32 19.83 0.11 -27.85
CA LEU A 32 18.80 0.89 -27.15
C LEU A 32 17.93 -0.02 -26.26
N ASP A 33 17.47 -1.14 -26.81
CA ASP A 33 16.73 -2.18 -26.08
C ASP A 33 17.55 -2.69 -24.87
N SER A 34 18.84 -2.97 -25.07
CA SER A 34 19.76 -3.38 -24.00
C SER A 34 19.91 -2.32 -22.91
N LEU A 35 20.02 -1.04 -23.27
CA LEU A 35 20.08 0.06 -22.29
C LEU A 35 18.77 0.19 -21.50
N VAL A 36 17.61 0.03 -22.14
CA VAL A 36 16.31 0.04 -21.45
C VAL A 36 16.21 -1.12 -20.46
N LEU A 37 16.55 -2.34 -20.89
CA LEU A 37 16.51 -3.52 -20.02
C LEU A 37 17.49 -3.40 -18.84
N ALA A 38 18.70 -2.86 -19.07
CA ALA A 38 19.67 -2.59 -18.01
C ALA A 38 19.13 -1.56 -16.99
N GLY A 39 18.64 -0.40 -17.45
CA GLY A 39 18.08 0.62 -16.57
C GLY A 39 16.83 0.16 -15.80
N LYS A 40 16.08 -0.80 -16.36
CA LYS A 40 14.95 -1.45 -15.68
C LYS A 40 15.40 -2.43 -14.61
N GLU A 41 16.43 -3.24 -14.87
CA GLU A 41 17.03 -4.12 -13.86
C GLU A 41 17.68 -3.33 -12.71
N GLU A 42 18.31 -2.19 -13.01
CA GLU A 42 18.80 -1.22 -12.02
C GLU A 42 17.66 -0.66 -11.17
N LEU A 43 16.55 -0.21 -11.78
CA LEU A 43 15.33 0.21 -11.07
C LEU A 43 14.77 -0.89 -10.17
N TYR A 44 14.69 -2.13 -10.64
CA TYR A 44 14.19 -3.25 -9.83
C TYR A 44 15.10 -3.57 -8.63
N ASN A 45 16.37 -3.20 -8.68
CA ASN A 45 17.32 -3.31 -7.56
C ASN A 45 17.40 -2.05 -6.69
N LEU A 46 16.54 -1.05 -6.92
CA LEU A 46 16.59 0.28 -6.26
C LEU A 46 17.95 0.96 -6.44
N GLN A 47 18.49 0.91 -7.67
CA GLN A 47 19.69 1.62 -8.10
C GLN A 47 19.26 2.78 -9.01
N PHE A 48 18.56 3.76 -8.44
CA PHE A 48 17.93 4.84 -9.20
C PHE A 48 18.97 5.78 -9.80
N GLN A 49 20.13 5.98 -9.17
CA GLN A 49 21.20 6.81 -9.73
C GLN A 49 21.85 6.18 -10.97
N GLU A 50 22.06 4.86 -10.95
CA GLU A 50 22.53 4.07 -12.08
C GLU A 50 21.48 4.08 -13.20
N ALA A 51 20.23 3.72 -12.89
CA ALA A 51 19.12 3.77 -13.85
C ALA A 51 18.98 5.15 -14.51
N ARG A 52 19.19 6.24 -13.75
CA ARG A 52 19.20 7.61 -14.29
C ARG A 52 20.30 7.83 -15.33
N LYS A 53 21.51 7.34 -15.07
CA LYS A 53 22.64 7.41 -16.02
C LYS A 53 22.36 6.57 -17.25
N THR A 54 21.83 5.36 -17.07
CA THR A 54 21.51 4.41 -18.15
C THR A 54 20.41 4.95 -19.08
N PHE A 55 19.31 5.48 -18.54
CA PHE A 55 18.27 6.13 -19.36
C PHE A 55 18.75 7.46 -19.97
N ALA A 56 19.67 8.20 -19.33
CA ALA A 56 20.33 9.35 -19.95
C ALA A 56 21.23 8.96 -21.13
N ALA A 57 21.97 7.85 -21.03
CA ALA A 57 22.75 7.30 -22.13
C ALA A 57 21.85 6.85 -23.29
N ALA A 58 20.74 6.15 -23.01
CA ALA A 58 19.74 5.79 -24.02
C ALA A 58 19.22 7.03 -24.78
N ARG A 59 18.87 8.08 -24.06
CA ARG A 59 18.42 9.36 -24.63
C ARG A 59 19.51 10.09 -25.43
N GLN A 60 20.78 9.99 -25.01
CA GLN A 60 21.90 10.67 -25.68
C GLN A 60 22.35 9.94 -26.96
N GLN A 61 22.35 8.61 -26.94
CA GLN A 61 22.79 7.77 -28.06
C GLN A 61 21.69 7.57 -29.10
N PHE A 62 20.42 7.61 -28.68
CA PHE A 62 19.25 7.41 -29.54
C PHE A 62 18.24 8.57 -29.35
N PRO A 63 18.62 9.82 -29.64
CA PRO A 63 17.77 11.00 -29.41
C PRO A 63 16.48 10.98 -30.24
N ASP A 64 16.50 10.30 -31.39
CA ASP A 64 15.33 10.12 -32.24
C ASP A 64 14.28 9.13 -31.68
N TYR A 65 14.60 8.36 -30.64
CA TYR A 65 13.71 7.33 -30.09
C TYR A 65 13.12 7.77 -28.74
N PRO A 66 11.81 7.57 -28.50
CA PRO A 66 11.14 8.05 -27.30
C PRO A 66 11.57 7.32 -26.02
N HIS A 67 12.11 6.12 -26.15
CA HIS A 67 12.53 5.21 -25.07
C HIS A 67 13.24 5.94 -23.92
N GLY A 68 14.36 6.63 -24.20
CA GLY A 68 15.16 7.30 -23.16
C GLY A 68 14.41 8.41 -22.43
N TYR A 69 13.51 9.12 -23.11
CA TYR A 69 12.66 10.16 -22.54
C TYR A 69 11.54 9.57 -21.67
N VAL A 70 10.86 8.52 -22.16
CA VAL A 70 9.77 7.87 -21.42
C VAL A 70 10.29 7.17 -20.17
N PHE A 71 11.44 6.49 -20.22
CA PHE A 71 12.00 5.87 -19.03
C PHE A 71 12.58 6.89 -18.02
N GLN A 72 12.96 8.11 -18.45
CA GLN A 72 13.21 9.23 -17.53
C GLN A 72 11.91 9.74 -16.85
N ALA A 73 10.79 9.79 -17.57
CA ALA A 73 9.48 10.08 -16.98
C ALA A 73 9.02 8.97 -16.02
N TYR A 74 9.26 7.70 -16.36
CA TYR A 74 8.99 6.54 -15.52
C TYR A 74 9.79 6.57 -14.22
N LEU A 75 11.11 6.81 -14.31
CA LEU A 75 12.00 7.00 -13.15
C LEU A 75 11.49 8.14 -12.24
N SER A 76 11.10 9.27 -12.84
CA SER A 76 10.53 10.41 -12.11
C SER A 76 9.20 10.06 -11.43
N ALA A 77 8.38 9.21 -12.05
CA ALA A 77 7.11 8.76 -11.48
C ALA A 77 7.33 7.83 -10.28
N MET A 78 8.36 6.97 -10.31
CA MET A 78 8.75 6.15 -9.16
C MET A 78 9.21 7.01 -7.98
N TYR A 79 10.06 8.02 -8.23
CA TYR A 79 10.47 8.97 -7.18
C TYR A 79 9.27 9.73 -6.59
N PHE A 80 8.38 10.27 -7.42
CA PHE A 80 7.18 10.97 -6.95
C PHE A 80 6.21 10.03 -6.19
N GLY A 81 6.08 8.77 -6.61
CA GLY A 81 5.29 7.78 -5.88
C GLY A 81 5.87 7.41 -4.50
N LEU A 82 7.19 7.55 -4.33
CA LEU A 82 7.88 7.34 -3.05
C LEU A 82 7.91 8.58 -2.14
N ASP A 83 7.76 9.80 -2.68
CA ASP A 83 7.43 11.00 -1.88
C ASP A 83 6.39 11.90 -2.58
N GLU A 84 5.11 11.47 -2.50
CA GLU A 84 3.93 12.24 -2.98
C GLU A 84 3.83 13.65 -2.38
N SER A 85 4.61 13.95 -1.33
CA SER A 85 4.57 15.22 -0.60
C SER A 85 5.68 16.19 -1.00
N ASN A 86 6.43 15.90 -2.06
CA ASN A 86 7.54 16.72 -2.57
C ASN A 86 7.17 17.43 -3.88
N ASP A 87 6.79 18.70 -3.77
CA ASP A 87 6.37 19.54 -4.90
C ASP A 87 7.45 19.68 -5.99
N SER A 88 8.74 19.57 -5.63
CA SER A 88 9.84 19.58 -6.61
C SER A 88 9.88 18.30 -7.45
N LEU A 89 9.53 17.14 -6.87
CA LEU A 89 9.38 15.89 -7.63
C LEU A 89 8.13 15.94 -8.53
N ALA A 90 7.02 16.52 -8.03
CA ALA A 90 5.81 16.74 -8.82
C ALA A 90 6.08 17.61 -10.06
N ALA A 91 6.76 18.76 -9.88
CA ALA A 91 7.14 19.65 -10.97
C ALA A 91 8.14 19.01 -11.95
N HIS A 92 9.12 18.24 -11.44
CA HIS A 92 10.06 17.50 -12.30
C HIS A 92 9.35 16.45 -13.15
N LEU A 93 8.48 15.65 -12.53
CA LEU A 93 7.67 14.63 -13.20
C LEU A 93 6.80 15.25 -14.30
N LYS A 94 6.08 16.35 -14.02
CA LYS A 94 5.26 17.04 -15.03
C LYS A 94 6.09 17.42 -16.27
N LYS A 95 7.28 17.99 -16.07
CA LYS A 95 8.18 18.33 -17.17
C LYS A 95 8.67 17.10 -17.94
N GLN A 96 8.94 15.97 -17.26
CA GLN A 96 9.33 14.74 -17.97
C GLN A 96 8.15 14.13 -18.76
N ILE A 97 6.92 14.19 -18.24
CA ILE A 97 5.69 13.76 -18.95
C ILE A 97 5.52 14.56 -20.26
N GLU A 98 5.62 15.89 -20.19
CA GLU A 98 5.49 16.78 -21.35
C GLU A 98 6.52 16.41 -22.44
N ILE A 99 7.81 16.35 -22.08
CA ILE A 99 8.89 15.99 -23.00
C ILE A 99 8.68 14.59 -23.59
N ALA A 100 8.34 13.60 -22.77
CA ALA A 100 8.17 12.22 -23.21
C ALA A 100 6.95 12.03 -24.12
N LEU A 101 5.85 12.75 -23.90
CA LEU A 101 4.69 12.75 -24.79
C LEU A 101 5.04 13.32 -26.17
N ASP A 102 5.75 14.44 -26.21
CA ASP A 102 6.08 15.10 -27.47
C ASP A 102 7.06 14.27 -28.31
N GLN A 103 8.07 13.66 -27.68
CA GLN A 103 8.98 12.72 -28.36
C GLN A 103 8.26 11.45 -28.84
N SER A 104 7.28 10.93 -28.08
CA SER A 104 6.50 9.75 -28.50
C SER A 104 5.54 10.06 -29.66
N ARG A 105 4.99 11.28 -29.71
CA ARG A 105 4.15 11.76 -30.82
C ARG A 105 4.96 12.00 -32.10
N ASP A 106 6.14 12.60 -31.98
CA ASP A 106 7.05 12.80 -33.11
C ASP A 106 7.57 11.47 -33.66
N PHE A 107 7.90 10.51 -32.80
CA PHE A 107 8.23 9.17 -33.27
C PHE A 107 7.03 8.49 -33.97
N GLN A 108 5.81 8.63 -33.42
CA GLN A 108 4.61 8.09 -34.08
C GLN A 108 4.29 8.77 -35.43
N SER A 109 4.59 10.06 -35.62
CA SER A 109 4.36 10.72 -36.91
C SER A 109 5.37 10.28 -37.98
N ARG A 110 6.62 10.01 -37.58
CA ARG A 110 7.67 9.48 -38.45
C ARG A 110 7.50 7.99 -38.76
N PHE A 111 6.99 7.20 -37.81
CA PHE A 111 6.82 5.75 -37.92
C PHE A 111 5.40 5.31 -37.53
N PRO A 112 4.36 5.63 -38.35
CA PRO A 112 2.95 5.47 -37.98
C PRO A 112 2.51 4.02 -37.73
N ASP A 113 3.17 3.07 -38.41
CA ASP A 113 2.91 1.62 -38.35
C ASP A 113 3.76 0.91 -37.29
N ASN A 114 4.69 1.59 -36.63
CA ASN A 114 5.49 1.02 -35.54
C ASN A 114 4.70 1.08 -34.21
N PRO A 115 4.43 -0.07 -33.55
CA PRO A 115 3.69 -0.12 -32.29
C PRO A 115 4.34 0.66 -31.13
N ASP A 116 5.64 0.92 -31.17
CA ASP A 116 6.35 1.70 -30.15
C ASP A 116 5.78 3.12 -30.01
N GLY A 117 5.41 3.78 -31.12
CA GLY A 117 4.86 5.13 -31.09
C GLY A 117 3.62 5.25 -30.18
N PRO A 118 2.52 4.53 -30.45
CA PRO A 118 1.37 4.49 -29.57
C PRO A 118 1.69 3.89 -28.19
N PHE A 119 2.58 2.89 -28.08
CA PHE A 119 2.95 2.30 -26.79
C PHE A 119 3.61 3.31 -25.84
N TYR A 120 4.54 4.12 -26.34
CA TYR A 120 5.24 5.13 -25.55
C TYR A 120 4.36 6.36 -25.23
N ILE A 121 3.42 6.73 -26.12
CA ILE A 121 2.33 7.65 -25.79
C ILE A 121 1.47 7.08 -24.65
N ALA A 122 1.17 5.79 -24.68
CA ALA A 122 0.33 5.15 -23.66
C ALA A 122 0.98 5.13 -22.27
N ILE A 123 2.24 4.68 -22.17
CA ILE A 123 2.97 4.68 -20.88
C ILE A 123 2.96 6.09 -20.29
N THR A 124 3.33 7.10 -21.08
CA THR A 124 3.46 8.47 -20.61
C THR A 124 2.10 9.08 -20.23
N SER A 125 1.04 8.76 -20.98
CA SER A 125 -0.34 9.17 -20.65
C SER A 125 -0.89 8.45 -19.40
N GLY A 126 -0.45 7.21 -19.15
CA GLY A 126 -0.75 6.48 -17.91
C GLY A 126 -0.06 7.11 -16.69
N ILE A 127 1.20 7.51 -16.84
CA ILE A 127 1.94 8.29 -15.83
C ILE A 127 1.26 9.64 -15.56
N GLU A 128 0.83 10.36 -16.60
CA GLU A 128 0.04 11.61 -16.50
C GLU A 128 -1.28 11.39 -15.76
N ALA A 129 -1.99 10.29 -16.04
CA ALA A 129 -3.22 9.94 -15.34
C ALA A 129 -2.97 9.66 -13.85
N LEU A 130 -1.92 8.91 -13.51
CA LEU A 130 -1.54 8.61 -12.11
C LEU A 130 -1.15 9.88 -11.35
N TYR A 131 -0.39 10.78 -11.97
CA TYR A 131 -0.08 12.10 -11.41
C TYR A 131 -1.37 12.88 -11.08
N HIS A 132 -2.30 12.97 -12.02
CA HIS A 132 -3.58 13.64 -11.81
C HIS A 132 -4.47 12.97 -10.74
N ILE A 133 -4.41 11.64 -10.58
CA ILE A 133 -5.10 10.91 -9.49
C ILE A 133 -4.53 11.29 -8.12
N ILE A 134 -3.20 11.41 -8.00
CA ILE A 134 -2.52 11.82 -6.76
C ILE A 134 -2.91 13.26 -6.41
N GLU A 135 -2.87 14.16 -7.39
CA GLU A 135 -3.30 15.55 -7.30
C GLU A 135 -4.82 15.75 -7.19
N ARG A 136 -5.62 14.67 -7.24
CA ARG A 136 -7.09 14.67 -7.15
C ARG A 136 -7.81 15.39 -8.30
N ASN A 137 -7.11 15.70 -9.40
CA ASN A 137 -7.71 16.22 -10.61
C ASN A 137 -8.29 15.06 -11.45
N PHE A 138 -9.43 14.55 -11.01
CA PHE A 138 -10.05 13.36 -11.61
C PHE A 138 -10.48 13.56 -13.07
N LEU A 139 -10.78 14.80 -13.51
CA LEU A 139 -11.15 15.09 -14.88
C LEU A 139 -9.94 14.99 -15.82
N SER A 140 -8.81 15.61 -15.47
CA SER A 140 -7.56 15.45 -16.25
C SER A 140 -7.02 14.02 -16.20
N ALA A 141 -7.18 13.33 -15.06
CA ALA A 141 -6.86 11.91 -14.95
C ALA A 141 -7.67 11.04 -15.92
N TYR A 142 -8.98 11.28 -16.05
CA TYR A 142 -9.84 10.59 -17.00
C TYR A 142 -9.38 10.81 -18.45
N TRP A 143 -9.10 12.06 -18.85
CA TRP A 143 -8.68 12.33 -20.24
C TRP A 143 -7.32 11.72 -20.57
N SER A 144 -6.37 11.77 -19.65
CA SER A 144 -5.04 11.16 -19.81
C SER A 144 -5.13 9.63 -19.84
N GLY A 145 -5.95 9.04 -18.95
CA GLY A 145 -6.22 7.61 -18.93
C GLY A 145 -6.93 7.13 -20.20
N ARG A 146 -7.85 7.93 -20.77
CA ARG A 146 -8.51 7.61 -22.05
C ARG A 146 -7.54 7.69 -23.22
N ARG A 147 -6.61 8.64 -23.21
CA ARG A 147 -5.51 8.70 -24.19
C ARG A 147 -4.65 7.45 -24.08
N ALA A 148 -4.27 7.05 -22.86
CA ALA A 148 -3.52 5.82 -22.62
C ALA A 148 -4.26 4.58 -23.15
N LYS A 149 -5.53 4.37 -22.77
CA LYS A 149 -6.34 3.23 -23.21
C LYS A 149 -6.40 3.13 -24.75
N LYS A 150 -6.78 4.22 -25.43
CA LYS A 150 -6.84 4.25 -26.91
C LYS A 150 -5.51 3.98 -27.58
N SER A 151 -4.42 4.48 -27.02
CA SER A 151 -3.10 4.22 -27.57
C SER A 151 -2.71 2.75 -27.42
N LEU A 152 -3.05 2.10 -26.31
CA LEU A 152 -2.81 0.65 -26.09
C LEU A 152 -3.70 -0.22 -26.98
N GLU A 153 -4.97 0.15 -27.16
CA GLU A 153 -5.89 -0.49 -28.13
C GLU A 153 -5.22 -0.50 -29.52
N LYS A 154 -4.73 0.66 -29.99
CA LYS A 154 -3.96 0.75 -31.25
C LYS A 154 -2.69 -0.12 -31.27
N VAL A 155 -1.96 -0.27 -30.16
CA VAL A 155 -0.79 -1.17 -30.13
C VAL A 155 -1.22 -2.61 -30.39
N ILE A 156 -2.30 -3.08 -29.74
CA ILE A 156 -2.76 -4.47 -29.90
C ILE A 156 -3.36 -4.71 -31.31
N GLU A 157 -3.97 -3.69 -31.91
CA GLU A 157 -4.40 -3.70 -33.32
C GLU A 157 -3.21 -3.82 -34.30
N GLN A 158 -2.07 -3.19 -33.99
CA GLN A 158 -0.85 -3.24 -34.81
C GLN A 158 -0.01 -4.50 -34.58
N ASP A 159 0.14 -4.92 -33.33
CA ASP A 159 0.85 -6.13 -32.90
C ASP A 159 0.25 -6.71 -31.61
N SER A 160 -0.60 -7.72 -31.74
CA SER A 160 -1.17 -8.48 -30.63
C SER A 160 -0.15 -9.41 -29.91
N THR A 161 1.10 -9.41 -30.34
CA THR A 161 2.22 -10.05 -29.64
C THR A 161 3.07 -9.06 -28.84
N TYR A 162 2.70 -7.77 -28.82
CA TYR A 162 3.35 -6.71 -28.05
C TYR A 162 3.01 -6.79 -26.55
N TYR A 163 3.47 -7.86 -25.90
CA TYR A 163 3.10 -8.29 -24.54
C TYR A 163 3.37 -7.29 -23.39
N ASP A 164 3.99 -6.13 -23.67
CA ASP A 164 4.15 -5.01 -22.73
C ASP A 164 3.08 -3.92 -22.86
N ALA A 165 2.52 -3.67 -24.05
CA ALA A 165 1.27 -2.90 -24.17
C ALA A 165 0.14 -3.64 -23.47
N TYR A 166 0.31 -4.95 -23.40
CA TYR A 166 -0.49 -5.72 -22.50
C TYR A 166 -0.38 -5.21 -21.03
N ILE A 167 0.67 -4.55 -20.51
CA ILE A 167 0.60 -3.96 -19.15
C ILE A 167 -0.34 -2.74 -18.96
N GLY A 168 -1.07 -2.29 -19.99
CA GLY A 168 -2.00 -1.16 -19.90
C GLY A 168 -3.52 -1.43 -19.68
N LEU A 169 -4.27 -1.98 -20.66
CA LEU A 169 -5.76 -1.96 -20.64
C LEU A 169 -6.44 -2.78 -19.55
N GLY A 170 -5.87 -3.90 -19.16
CA GLY A 170 -6.38 -4.81 -18.12
C GLY A 170 -6.38 -4.20 -16.73
N LEU A 171 -5.70 -3.06 -16.56
CA LEU A 171 -5.95 -2.17 -15.45
C LEU A 171 -7.26 -1.46 -15.56
N PHE A 172 -7.49 -0.87 -16.73
CA PHE A 172 -8.75 -0.23 -17.04
C PHE A 172 -9.86 -1.28 -16.89
N HIS A 173 -9.68 -2.52 -17.37
CA HIS A 173 -10.63 -3.60 -17.16
C HIS A 173 -10.77 -3.99 -15.67
N TYR A 174 -9.67 -4.32 -14.97
CA TYR A 174 -9.72 -4.75 -13.57
C TYR A 174 -10.28 -3.67 -12.63
N TYR A 175 -9.81 -2.43 -12.74
CA TYR A 175 -10.21 -1.36 -11.83
C TYR A 175 -11.48 -0.63 -12.23
N ALA A 176 -11.87 -0.58 -13.52
CA ALA A 176 -13.21 -0.12 -13.87
C ALA A 176 -14.27 -1.07 -13.29
N ASP A 177 -13.98 -2.38 -13.20
CA ASP A 177 -14.88 -3.32 -12.53
C ASP A 177 -15.07 -2.99 -11.04
N LEU A 178 -14.00 -2.57 -10.37
CA LEU A 178 -13.99 -2.17 -8.95
C LEU A 178 -14.60 -0.79 -8.64
N LEU A 179 -15.03 -0.02 -9.65
CA LEU A 179 -15.65 1.29 -9.43
C LEU A 179 -17.03 1.15 -8.73
N PRO A 180 -17.38 2.06 -7.80
CA PRO A 180 -18.63 1.95 -7.06
C PRO A 180 -19.83 2.43 -7.90
N GLY A 181 -20.75 1.51 -8.21
CA GLY A 181 -22.12 1.79 -8.67
C GLY A 181 -22.22 2.84 -9.77
N VAL A 182 -22.74 4.03 -9.42
CA VAL A 182 -22.92 5.17 -10.35
C VAL A 182 -21.61 5.58 -11.05
N VAL A 183 -20.45 5.48 -10.38
CA VAL A 183 -19.16 5.80 -11.00
C VAL A 183 -18.79 4.77 -12.07
N LYS A 184 -19.08 3.48 -11.84
CA LYS A 184 -18.88 2.41 -12.81
C LYS A 184 -19.80 2.57 -14.03
N PHE A 185 -21.07 2.92 -13.78
CA PHE A 185 -22.04 3.20 -14.84
C PHE A 185 -21.59 4.32 -15.78
N PHE A 186 -21.22 5.49 -15.24
CA PHE A 186 -20.71 6.59 -16.06
C PHE A 186 -19.34 6.30 -16.70
N ALA A 187 -18.46 5.53 -16.04
CA ALA A 187 -17.22 5.07 -16.65
C ALA A 187 -17.47 4.17 -17.87
N GLY A 188 -18.41 3.22 -17.77
CA GLY A 188 -18.84 2.36 -18.88
C GLY A 188 -19.34 3.16 -20.09
N LEU A 189 -20.27 4.10 -19.88
CA LEU A 189 -20.76 5.02 -20.92
C LEU A 189 -19.65 5.85 -21.60
N LEU A 190 -18.50 6.02 -20.94
CA LEU A 190 -17.34 6.76 -21.44
C LEU A 190 -16.26 5.86 -22.07
N GLY A 191 -16.51 4.55 -22.18
CA GLY A 191 -15.61 3.56 -22.81
C GLY A 191 -14.66 2.84 -21.84
N PHE A 192 -14.91 2.94 -20.53
CA PHE A 192 -14.21 2.20 -19.48
C PHE A 192 -15.12 1.10 -18.93
N GLU A 193 -15.39 0.10 -19.77
CA GLU A 193 -16.00 -1.14 -19.33
C GLU A 193 -15.00 -1.97 -18.52
N GLY A 194 -15.50 -2.63 -17.48
CA GLY A 194 -14.69 -3.40 -16.55
C GLY A 194 -14.86 -4.90 -16.77
N ASP A 195 -13.74 -5.60 -16.89
CA ASP A 195 -13.66 -7.05 -16.74
C ASP A 195 -12.56 -7.36 -15.73
N ARG A 196 -12.94 -7.94 -14.59
CA ARG A 196 -12.03 -8.29 -13.50
C ARG A 196 -11.26 -9.57 -13.76
N ASP A 197 -11.88 -10.55 -14.43
CA ASP A 197 -11.26 -11.86 -14.68
C ASP A 197 -10.50 -11.88 -15.99
N GLY A 198 -10.97 -11.12 -16.99
CA GLY A 198 -10.13 -10.48 -18.01
C GLY A 198 -8.97 -9.81 -17.29
N GLY A 199 -9.12 -8.62 -16.72
CA GLY A 199 -8.05 -7.86 -16.07
C GLY A 199 -7.00 -8.66 -15.28
N LYS A 200 -7.36 -9.72 -14.54
CA LYS A 200 -6.43 -10.57 -13.74
C LYS A 200 -5.67 -11.67 -14.47
N LYS A 201 -6.37 -12.62 -15.14
CA LYS A 201 -5.74 -13.52 -16.15
C LYS A 201 -4.81 -12.66 -16.98
N GLU A 202 -5.44 -11.54 -17.24
CA GLU A 202 -5.16 -10.41 -18.01
C GLU A 202 -3.64 -10.12 -17.78
N ILE A 203 -3.37 -9.50 -16.61
CA ILE A 203 -2.05 -9.16 -15.99
C ILE A 203 -0.96 -10.23 -16.01
N GLU A 204 -1.33 -11.50 -15.93
CA GLU A 204 -0.37 -12.61 -15.89
C GLU A 204 0.55 -12.65 -17.11
N LEU A 205 0.01 -12.34 -18.31
CA LEU A 205 0.49 -11.17 -19.07
C LEU A 205 1.94 -10.77 -19.05
N ALA A 206 2.10 -9.46 -18.91
CA ALA A 206 3.39 -8.82 -18.95
C ALA A 206 4.35 -9.62 -18.03
N GLY A 207 3.86 -10.09 -16.87
CA GLY A 207 4.52 -11.03 -15.96
C GLY A 207 5.20 -12.24 -16.61
N ARG A 208 4.52 -12.89 -17.56
CA ARG A 208 5.01 -14.11 -18.22
C ARG A 208 5.74 -13.87 -19.54
N LYS A 209 5.33 -12.91 -20.37
CA LYS A 209 5.95 -12.69 -21.70
C LYS A 209 6.33 -11.26 -22.05
N GLY A 210 5.98 -10.26 -21.25
CA GLY A 210 6.43 -8.88 -21.45
C GLY A 210 7.95 -8.81 -21.55
N ARG A 211 8.48 -7.86 -22.33
CA ARG A 211 9.91 -7.62 -22.49
C ARG A 211 10.40 -6.59 -21.48
N TYR A 212 9.79 -5.41 -21.46
CA TYR A 212 10.16 -4.30 -20.59
C TYR A 212 9.43 -4.28 -19.25
N PHE A 213 8.18 -4.76 -19.16
CA PHE A 213 7.34 -4.63 -17.97
C PHE A 213 7.03 -5.96 -17.28
N ARG A 214 7.92 -6.95 -17.47
CA ARG A 214 7.75 -8.30 -16.90
C ARG A 214 7.64 -8.30 -15.39
N VAL A 215 8.58 -7.65 -14.71
CA VAL A 215 8.63 -7.64 -13.25
C VAL A 215 7.46 -6.84 -12.66
N GLU A 216 6.97 -5.80 -13.35
CA GLU A 216 5.72 -5.13 -12.97
C GLU A 216 4.51 -6.05 -13.10
N GLY A 217 4.34 -6.78 -14.21
CA GLY A 217 3.19 -7.68 -14.37
C GLY A 217 3.13 -8.75 -13.29
N ASP A 218 4.27 -9.36 -12.97
CA ASP A 218 4.42 -10.28 -11.82
C ASP A 218 4.09 -9.58 -10.49
N PHE A 219 4.66 -8.39 -10.25
CA PHE A 219 4.45 -7.65 -9.00
C PHE A 219 2.99 -7.26 -8.79
N ILE A 220 2.29 -6.79 -9.83
CA ILE A 220 0.90 -6.39 -9.71
C ILE A 220 -0.03 -7.60 -9.65
N SER A 221 0.18 -8.68 -10.43
CA SER A 221 -0.61 -9.92 -10.29
C SER A 221 -0.62 -10.41 -8.83
N HIS A 222 0.58 -10.46 -8.23
CA HIS A 222 0.76 -10.86 -6.84
C HIS A 222 0.25 -9.80 -5.84
N GLY A 223 0.37 -8.51 -6.17
CA GLY A 223 -0.17 -7.39 -5.40
C GLY A 223 -1.70 -7.37 -5.32
N ILE A 224 -2.39 -7.58 -6.45
CA ILE A 224 -3.85 -7.73 -6.55
C ILE A 224 -4.30 -8.93 -5.72
N SER A 225 -3.66 -10.08 -5.92
CA SER A 225 -3.91 -11.30 -5.16
C SER A 225 -3.81 -11.08 -3.65
N TYR A 226 -2.79 -10.33 -3.21
CA TYR A 226 -2.55 -10.05 -1.79
C TYR A 226 -3.47 -8.97 -1.19
N PHE A 227 -3.66 -7.84 -1.86
CA PHE A 227 -4.32 -6.66 -1.28
C PHE A 227 -5.82 -6.56 -1.57
N LEU A 228 -6.31 -7.20 -2.64
CA LEU A 228 -7.65 -6.97 -3.21
C LEU A 228 -8.48 -8.26 -3.34
N GLU A 229 -7.92 -9.36 -3.84
CA GLU A 229 -8.65 -10.63 -4.05
C GLU A 229 -8.76 -11.50 -2.78
N GLY A 230 -7.97 -11.23 -1.74
CA GLY A 230 -7.96 -12.03 -0.50
C GLY A 230 -7.11 -13.30 -0.57
N ALA A 231 -6.52 -13.62 -1.73
CA ALA A 231 -5.54 -14.69 -1.95
C ALA A 231 -4.15 -14.37 -1.34
N GLN A 232 -4.13 -13.99 -0.06
CA GLN A 232 -2.96 -13.46 0.64
C GLN A 232 -1.76 -14.42 0.66
N SER A 233 -1.99 -15.73 0.80
CA SER A 233 -0.91 -16.72 0.80
C SER A 233 -0.24 -16.86 -0.58
N GLU A 234 -1.00 -16.67 -1.66
CA GLU A 234 -0.45 -16.74 -3.02
C GLU A 234 0.30 -15.46 -3.39
N GLY A 235 -0.34 -14.30 -3.23
CA GLY A 235 0.30 -13.02 -3.49
C GLY A 235 1.57 -12.81 -2.66
N LEU A 236 1.58 -13.25 -1.39
CA LEU A 236 2.79 -13.20 -0.56
C LEU A 236 3.90 -14.12 -1.06
N ARG A 237 3.59 -15.35 -1.49
CA ARG A 237 4.59 -16.26 -2.09
C ARG A 237 5.22 -15.62 -3.33
N GLY A 238 4.40 -14.98 -4.17
CA GLY A 238 4.84 -14.24 -5.34
C GLY A 238 5.76 -13.06 -5.01
N ILE A 239 5.33 -12.17 -4.12
CA ILE A 239 6.13 -11.01 -3.66
C ILE A 239 7.43 -11.47 -2.99
N ASN A 240 7.43 -12.59 -2.26
CA ASN A 240 8.65 -13.14 -1.67
C ASN A 240 9.62 -13.70 -2.72
N ARG A 241 9.15 -14.32 -3.81
CA ARG A 241 10.02 -14.70 -4.94
C ARG A 241 10.64 -13.47 -5.62
N LEU A 242 9.86 -12.41 -5.82
CA LEU A 242 10.37 -11.14 -6.33
C LEU A 242 11.44 -10.55 -5.41
N TYR A 243 11.23 -10.60 -4.08
CA TYR A 243 12.25 -10.16 -3.13
C TYR A 243 13.51 -11.05 -3.12
N GLN A 244 13.37 -12.36 -3.30
CA GLN A 244 14.51 -13.27 -3.45
C GLN A 244 15.32 -13.02 -4.73
N ARG A 245 14.66 -12.64 -5.83
CA ARG A 245 15.32 -12.24 -7.08
C ARG A 245 15.94 -10.85 -6.99
N TYR A 246 15.30 -9.93 -6.28
CA TYR A 246 15.69 -8.53 -6.11
C TYR A 246 15.95 -8.21 -4.62
N PRO A 247 16.98 -8.77 -3.98
CA PRO A 247 17.19 -8.67 -2.53
C PRO A 247 17.52 -7.23 -2.07
N ARG A 248 18.05 -6.39 -2.97
CA ARG A 248 18.24 -4.94 -2.73
C ARG A 248 16.91 -4.17 -2.75
N ASN A 249 15.84 -4.74 -3.30
CA ASN A 249 14.52 -4.14 -3.33
C ASN A 249 13.77 -4.33 -2.01
N TYR A 250 14.15 -3.51 -1.03
CA TYR A 250 13.48 -3.46 0.26
C TYR A 250 12.01 -3.03 0.16
N GLY A 251 11.54 -2.48 -0.98
CA GLY A 251 10.11 -2.26 -1.22
C GLY A 251 9.32 -3.56 -1.15
N PHE A 252 9.78 -4.62 -1.83
CA PHE A 252 9.17 -5.95 -1.74
C PHE A 252 9.33 -6.55 -0.34
N GLY A 253 10.54 -6.49 0.23
CA GLY A 253 10.80 -6.98 1.59
C GLY A 253 9.93 -6.31 2.67
N LEU A 254 9.64 -5.02 2.54
CA LEU A 254 8.77 -4.28 3.46
C LEU A 254 7.29 -4.65 3.34
N ILE A 255 6.85 -5.18 2.20
CA ILE A 255 5.52 -5.78 2.05
C ILE A 255 5.47 -7.13 2.81
N VAL A 256 6.53 -7.92 2.75
CA VAL A 256 6.67 -9.17 3.53
C VAL A 256 6.73 -8.87 5.04
N ALA A 257 7.50 -7.87 5.47
CA ALA A 257 7.52 -7.43 6.87
C ALA A 257 6.15 -6.87 7.33
N TYR A 258 5.47 -6.09 6.47
CA TYR A 258 4.09 -5.65 6.70
C TYR A 258 3.14 -6.83 6.89
N HIS A 259 3.28 -7.90 6.08
CA HIS A 259 2.51 -9.12 6.26
C HIS A 259 2.74 -9.70 7.66
N TYR A 260 3.97 -9.99 8.04
CA TYR A 260 4.28 -10.59 9.34
C TYR A 260 3.75 -9.78 10.53
N ARG A 261 3.84 -8.44 10.48
CA ARG A 261 3.23 -7.58 11.51
C ARG A 261 1.70 -7.69 11.54
N LYS A 262 1.06 -7.80 10.37
CA LYS A 262 -0.40 -7.88 10.24
C LYS A 262 -0.97 -9.26 10.56
N SER A 263 -0.19 -10.32 10.36
CA SER A 263 -0.52 -11.71 10.69
C SER A 263 0.00 -12.15 12.06
N GLY A 264 0.32 -11.21 12.97
CA GLY A 264 0.72 -11.50 14.36
C GLY A 264 2.13 -12.06 14.55
N SER A 265 2.86 -12.32 13.47
CA SER A 265 4.26 -12.79 13.46
C SER A 265 5.26 -11.65 13.75
N ALA A 266 5.06 -10.93 14.86
CA ALA A 266 5.79 -9.70 15.17
C ALA A 266 7.33 -9.87 15.22
N ARG A 267 7.84 -11.03 15.67
CA ARG A 267 9.28 -11.33 15.69
C ARG A 267 9.88 -11.41 14.27
N ARG A 268 9.23 -12.13 13.35
CA ARG A 268 9.62 -12.20 11.93
C ARG A 268 9.62 -10.85 11.22
N CYS A 269 8.68 -9.96 11.57
CA CYS A 269 8.70 -8.59 11.07
C CYS A 269 9.96 -7.82 11.53
N ILE A 270 10.34 -7.98 12.80
CA ILE A 270 11.53 -7.34 13.37
C ILE A 270 12.82 -7.88 12.75
N GLU A 271 12.89 -9.21 12.54
CA GLU A 271 14.01 -9.89 11.86
C GLU A 271 14.18 -9.34 10.44
N TYR A 272 13.16 -9.44 9.58
CA TYR A 272 13.17 -8.91 8.22
C TYR A 272 13.57 -7.42 8.17
N CYS A 273 12.94 -6.57 9.00
CA CYS A 273 13.26 -5.14 8.98
C CYS A 273 14.67 -4.81 9.50
N ARG A 274 15.30 -5.67 10.33
CA ARG A 274 16.69 -5.47 10.78
C ARG A 274 17.68 -5.72 9.64
N GLU A 275 17.48 -6.79 8.88
CA GLU A 275 18.34 -7.21 7.77
C GLU A 275 18.36 -6.19 6.62
N MET A 276 17.28 -5.42 6.43
CA MET A 276 17.21 -4.36 5.42
C MET A 276 18.19 -3.20 5.70
N THR A 277 19.32 -3.15 5.01
CA THR A 277 20.20 -1.96 4.99
C THR A 277 19.70 -0.99 3.91
N ALA A 278 18.92 0.03 4.30
CA ALA A 278 18.46 1.05 3.37
C ALA A 278 19.66 1.65 2.60
N PRO A 279 19.56 1.88 1.27
CA PRO A 279 20.66 2.46 0.51
C PRO A 279 21.10 3.78 1.14
N ILE A 280 22.39 3.91 1.43
CA ILE A 280 22.94 5.10 2.11
C ILE A 280 22.91 6.31 1.16
N ASP A 281 23.00 6.05 -0.14
CA ASP A 281 23.21 7.05 -1.19
C ASP A 281 21.91 7.58 -1.83
N GLU A 282 20.74 7.10 -1.36
CA GLU A 282 19.43 7.49 -1.93
C GLU A 282 18.40 7.89 -0.87
N ASP A 283 17.86 9.11 -1.00
CA ASP A 283 16.76 9.59 -0.16
C ASP A 283 15.43 8.95 -0.60
N LEU A 284 15.17 7.74 -0.09
CA LEU A 284 13.90 7.01 -0.25
C LEU A 284 13.11 7.04 1.08
N PRO A 285 12.60 8.22 1.51
CA PRO A 285 12.14 8.45 2.87
C PRO A 285 10.99 7.53 3.27
N GLN A 286 10.13 7.17 2.33
CA GLN A 286 8.98 6.29 2.57
C GLN A 286 9.37 4.84 2.90
N LEU A 287 10.47 4.32 2.35
CA LEU A 287 10.98 2.97 2.68
C LEU A 287 11.56 2.97 4.10
N ILE A 288 12.36 3.98 4.43
CA ILE A 288 12.95 4.18 5.77
C ILE A 288 11.83 4.32 6.82
N ASN A 289 10.83 5.16 6.54
CA ASN A 289 9.67 5.35 7.41
C ASN A 289 8.91 4.03 7.63
N MET A 290 8.70 3.23 6.57
CA MET A 290 8.04 1.93 6.65
C MET A 290 8.81 0.92 7.49
N LYS A 291 10.14 0.85 7.34
CA LYS A 291 11.02 -0.03 8.15
C LYS A 291 10.83 0.26 9.64
N TYR A 292 11.14 1.48 10.08
CA TYR A 292 11.11 1.83 11.50
C TYR A 292 9.70 1.75 12.09
N TYR A 293 8.67 2.15 11.34
CA TYR A 293 7.28 2.01 11.77
C TYR A 293 6.87 0.53 11.93
N ASN A 294 7.17 -0.34 10.96
CA ASN A 294 6.86 -1.76 11.06
C ASN A 294 7.60 -2.41 12.25
N MET A 295 8.85 -2.05 12.51
CA MET A 295 9.59 -2.52 13.69
C MET A 295 8.94 -2.03 14.99
N ALA A 296 8.73 -0.72 15.14
CA ALA A 296 8.20 -0.12 16.36
C ALA A 296 6.85 -0.74 16.75
N ILE A 297 5.91 -0.84 15.81
CA ILE A 297 4.59 -1.41 16.09
C ILE A 297 4.67 -2.92 16.37
N SER A 298 5.68 -3.62 15.84
CA SER A 298 5.92 -5.03 16.20
C SER A 298 6.46 -5.18 17.63
N TYR A 299 7.32 -4.27 18.10
CA TYR A 299 7.74 -4.22 19.51
C TYR A 299 6.58 -3.84 20.43
N PHE A 300 5.73 -2.88 20.03
CA PHE A 300 4.50 -2.54 20.74
C PHE A 300 3.59 -3.76 20.92
N ASN A 301 3.35 -4.52 19.83
CA ASN A 301 2.57 -5.75 19.86
C ASN A 301 3.20 -6.86 20.73
N LEU A 302 4.50 -6.80 20.99
CA LEU A 302 5.22 -7.71 21.90
C LEU A 302 5.29 -7.19 23.34
N ASN A 303 4.58 -6.10 23.68
CA ASN A 303 4.62 -5.40 24.97
C ASN A 303 5.99 -4.80 25.35
N ALA A 304 6.91 -4.66 24.38
CA ALA A 304 8.20 -3.99 24.55
C ALA A 304 8.05 -2.47 24.28
N PHE A 305 7.31 -1.80 25.15
CA PHE A 305 6.89 -0.40 24.95
C PHE A 305 8.07 0.58 24.90
N GLU A 306 9.11 0.34 25.69
CA GLU A 306 10.33 1.16 25.74
C GLU A 306 11.10 1.10 24.41
N THR A 307 11.26 -0.11 23.84
CA THR A 307 11.90 -0.31 22.53
C THR A 307 11.05 0.28 21.41
N SER A 308 9.73 0.15 21.49
CA SER A 308 8.78 0.76 20.57
C SER A 308 8.88 2.30 20.58
N ASP A 309 8.82 2.94 21.75
CA ASP A 309 8.93 4.40 21.87
C ASP A 309 10.32 4.92 21.43
N SER A 310 11.39 4.18 21.73
CA SER A 310 12.73 4.49 21.22
C SER A 310 12.78 4.50 19.69
N LEU A 311 12.22 3.47 19.02
CA LEU A 311 12.14 3.41 17.56
C LEU A 311 11.22 4.48 16.96
N LEU A 312 10.11 4.84 17.62
CA LEU A 312 9.26 5.95 17.18
C LEU A 312 9.92 7.32 17.38
N ASN A 313 10.78 7.46 18.41
CA ASN A 313 11.58 8.66 18.66
C ASN A 313 12.71 8.80 17.62
N VAL A 314 13.38 7.70 17.25
CA VAL A 314 14.29 7.68 16.10
C VAL A 314 13.54 8.09 14.83
N LEU A 315 12.39 7.45 14.56
CA LEU A 315 11.58 7.76 13.39
C LEU A 315 11.14 9.23 13.35
N GLU A 316 10.67 9.82 14.46
CA GLU A 316 10.32 11.25 14.54
C GLU A 316 11.51 12.15 14.17
N LYS A 317 12.71 11.84 14.68
CA LYS A 317 13.94 12.61 14.49
C LYS A 317 14.63 12.44 13.13
N LEU A 318 14.35 11.37 12.38
CA LEU A 318 14.93 11.18 11.04
C LEU A 318 14.55 12.37 10.14
N PRO A 319 15.47 12.92 9.31
CA PRO A 319 15.18 14.03 8.42
C PRO A 319 14.24 13.67 7.24
N THR A 320 13.85 12.40 7.12
CA THR A 320 12.92 11.90 6.11
C THR A 320 11.58 12.66 6.12
N ARG A 321 11.07 13.03 4.94
CA ARG A 321 9.70 13.54 4.82
C ARG A 321 8.71 12.45 5.27
N LYS A 322 7.66 12.84 6.00
CA LYS A 322 6.66 11.91 6.58
C LYS A 322 5.26 12.31 6.16
N SER A 323 4.49 11.38 5.60
CA SER A 323 3.09 11.64 5.29
C SER A 323 2.27 11.93 6.56
N ARG A 324 1.17 12.69 6.43
CA ARG A 324 0.26 13.00 7.55
C ARG A 324 -0.26 11.75 8.27
N PHE A 325 -0.31 10.60 7.60
CA PHE A 325 -0.66 9.32 8.22
C PHE A 325 0.41 8.86 9.23
N TYR A 326 1.70 8.90 8.86
CA TYR A 326 2.78 8.51 9.78
C TYR A 326 2.93 9.50 10.93
N GLN A 327 2.84 10.81 10.68
CA GLN A 327 2.88 11.82 11.74
C GLN A 327 1.79 11.58 12.80
N ALA A 328 0.56 11.29 12.34
CA ALA A 328 -0.57 10.96 13.21
C ALA A 328 -0.38 9.62 13.94
N ALA A 329 0.14 8.59 13.28
CA ALA A 329 0.40 7.28 13.87
C ALA A 329 1.49 7.35 14.96
N ILE A 330 2.62 8.01 14.67
CA ILE A 330 3.72 8.24 15.62
C ILE A 330 3.19 8.98 16.85
N SER A 331 2.45 10.08 16.64
CA SER A 331 1.84 10.84 17.74
C SER A 331 0.88 9.98 18.56
N TYR A 332 0.02 9.18 17.94
CA TYR A 332 -0.89 8.28 18.65
C TYR A 332 -0.13 7.27 19.54
N TYR A 333 0.80 6.50 18.97
CA TYR A 333 1.48 5.45 19.73
C TYR A 333 2.37 6.01 20.84
N ARG A 334 3.06 7.14 20.60
CA ARG A 334 3.87 7.78 21.66
C ARG A 334 3.02 8.41 22.75
N GLY A 335 1.89 9.02 22.38
CA GLY A 335 0.88 9.47 23.33
C GLY A 335 0.34 8.32 24.18
N TYR A 336 0.02 7.20 23.55
CA TYR A 336 -0.51 6.02 24.23
C TYR A 336 0.51 5.35 25.14
N MET A 337 1.77 5.19 24.70
CA MET A 337 2.84 4.67 25.56
C MET A 337 3.24 5.64 26.69
N ALA A 338 2.98 6.93 26.56
CA ALA A 338 3.09 7.89 27.67
C ALA A 338 1.93 7.73 28.66
N ASP A 339 0.69 7.56 28.18
CA ASP A 339 -0.50 7.28 29.01
C ASP A 339 -0.35 5.97 29.80
N LEU A 340 0.15 4.92 29.14
CA LEU A 340 0.46 3.61 29.75
C LEU A 340 1.57 3.66 30.82
N ARG A 341 2.36 4.74 30.84
CA ARG A 341 3.35 5.07 31.88
C ARG A 341 2.86 6.15 32.84
N PHE A 342 1.58 6.50 32.77
CA PHE A 342 0.89 7.53 33.57
C PHE A 342 1.44 8.96 33.40
N GLU A 343 2.19 9.21 32.32
CA GLU A 343 2.78 10.50 31.97
C GLU A 343 1.74 11.44 31.32
N ARG A 344 0.61 11.70 32.01
CA ARG A 344 -0.61 12.26 31.41
C ARG A 344 -0.41 13.54 30.59
N ARG A 345 0.39 14.49 31.09
CA ARG A 345 0.71 15.76 30.39
C ARG A 345 1.38 15.51 29.02
N LYS A 346 2.28 14.53 28.96
CA LYS A 346 3.02 14.13 27.74
C LYS A 346 2.11 13.35 26.79
N ALA A 347 1.23 12.49 27.31
CA ALA A 347 0.22 11.78 26.51
C ALA A 347 -0.70 12.76 25.76
N LEU A 348 -1.30 13.73 26.49
CA LEU A 348 -2.14 14.77 25.91
C LEU A 348 -1.40 15.64 24.88
N ALA A 349 -0.14 16.01 25.16
CA ALA A 349 0.69 16.78 24.24
C ALA A 349 0.97 16.06 22.91
N TYR A 350 0.95 14.72 22.87
CA TYR A 350 1.02 13.95 21.63
C TYR A 350 -0.35 13.80 20.96
N TYR A 351 -1.41 13.45 21.68
CA TYR A 351 -2.74 13.25 21.07
C TYR A 351 -3.29 14.53 20.43
N ASN A 352 -2.95 15.70 20.98
CA ASN A 352 -3.34 17.00 20.45
C ASN A 352 -2.59 17.38 19.16
N ARG A 353 -1.51 16.68 18.79
CA ARG A 353 -0.84 16.84 17.47
C ARG A 353 -1.58 16.14 16.33
N ILE A 354 -2.55 15.26 16.63
CA ILE A 354 -3.24 14.44 15.64
C ILE A 354 -4.36 15.29 15.01
N PRO A 355 -4.27 15.67 13.72
CA PRO A 355 -5.25 16.57 13.11
C PRO A 355 -6.46 15.80 12.59
N ASP A 356 -7.65 16.40 12.68
CA ASP A 356 -8.84 15.84 12.05
C ASP A 356 -8.82 16.06 10.53
N THR A 357 -8.26 15.10 9.80
CA THR A 357 -8.16 15.14 8.33
C THR A 357 -8.38 13.77 7.73
N LYS A 358 -8.85 13.67 6.49
CA LYS A 358 -9.07 12.36 5.81
C LYS A 358 -7.83 11.43 5.80
N LYS A 359 -6.60 11.97 5.83
CA LYS A 359 -5.35 11.18 5.92
C LYS A 359 -5.02 10.70 7.35
N ALA A 360 -5.58 11.31 8.40
CA ALA A 360 -5.31 11.02 9.82
C ALA A 360 -6.55 10.59 10.63
N ARG A 361 -7.76 10.62 10.05
CA ARG A 361 -9.06 10.43 10.73
C ARG A 361 -9.13 9.18 11.61
N TYR A 362 -8.53 8.08 11.18
CA TYR A 362 -8.44 6.85 11.98
C TYR A 362 -7.73 7.09 13.33
N TRP A 363 -6.51 7.65 13.29
CA TRP A 363 -5.72 7.99 14.48
C TRP A 363 -6.38 9.08 15.32
N TYR A 364 -7.02 10.05 14.67
CA TYR A 364 -7.79 11.09 15.35
C TYR A 364 -8.90 10.48 16.21
N LEU A 365 -9.75 9.63 15.62
CA LEU A 365 -10.88 8.99 16.31
C LEU A 365 -10.42 8.14 17.49
N ILE A 366 -9.49 7.19 17.29
CA ILE A 366 -9.04 6.29 18.38
C ILE A 366 -8.25 6.99 19.50
N SER A 367 -7.81 8.24 19.29
CA SER A 367 -7.19 9.06 20.35
C SER A 367 -8.20 9.85 21.19
N ARG A 368 -9.46 10.02 20.74
CA ARG A 368 -10.45 10.83 21.46
C ARG A 368 -10.82 10.25 22.83
N PRO A 369 -11.08 8.93 22.99
CA PRO A 369 -11.34 8.36 24.32
C PRO A 369 -10.14 8.56 25.26
N ASN A 370 -8.92 8.40 24.75
CA ASN A 370 -7.70 8.57 25.53
C ASN A 370 -7.45 10.04 25.93
N ILE A 371 -7.93 11.04 25.19
CA ILE A 371 -7.90 12.45 25.66
C ILE A 371 -8.92 12.68 26.78
N LYS A 372 -10.11 12.09 26.66
CA LYS A 372 -11.20 12.29 27.63
C LYS A 372 -10.94 11.55 28.96
N TYR A 373 -10.31 10.39 28.90
CA TYR A 373 -10.10 9.50 30.05
C TYR A 373 -8.62 9.18 30.21
N ALA A 374 -8.09 9.31 31.44
CA ALA A 374 -6.73 8.89 31.74
C ALA A 374 -6.60 7.37 31.76
N ALA A 375 -5.45 6.87 31.30
CA ALA A 375 -5.09 5.47 31.45
C ALA A 375 -4.70 5.16 32.91
N ASP A 376 -4.99 3.94 33.35
CA ASP A 376 -4.64 3.42 34.67
C ASP A 376 -4.00 2.02 34.57
N SER A 377 -3.81 1.35 35.72
CA SER A 377 -3.26 -0.01 35.76
C SER A 377 -4.09 -1.05 35.00
N LEU A 378 -5.42 -0.85 34.89
CA LEU A 378 -6.31 -1.73 34.14
C LEU A 378 -6.18 -1.49 32.64
N THR A 379 -6.02 -0.23 32.20
CA THR A 379 -5.69 0.08 30.80
C THR A 379 -4.39 -0.61 30.38
N LEU A 380 -3.34 -0.59 31.22
CA LEU A 380 -2.09 -1.27 30.93
C LEU A 380 -2.24 -2.78 30.84
N ARG A 381 -2.98 -3.41 31.76
CA ARG A 381 -3.27 -4.85 31.71
C ARG A 381 -4.10 -5.22 30.48
N TYR A 382 -5.14 -4.45 30.16
CA TYR A 382 -5.95 -4.62 28.96
C TYR A 382 -5.09 -4.58 27.70
N GLN A 383 -4.21 -3.57 27.56
CA GLN A 383 -3.36 -3.47 26.37
C GLN A 383 -2.38 -4.65 26.27
N LYS A 384 -1.82 -5.11 27.40
CA LYS A 384 -0.97 -6.31 27.42
C LYS A 384 -1.71 -7.56 26.96
N ALA A 385 -2.95 -7.76 27.43
CA ALA A 385 -3.81 -8.87 27.02
C ALA A 385 -4.21 -8.79 25.53
N TYR A 386 -4.57 -7.61 25.04
CA TYR A 386 -4.89 -7.38 23.62
C TYR A 386 -3.67 -7.64 22.71
N ASN A 387 -2.47 -7.25 23.14
CA ASN A 387 -1.22 -7.53 22.43
C ASN A 387 -0.86 -9.03 22.40
N LEU A 388 -1.13 -9.79 23.47
CA LEU A 388 -1.04 -11.25 23.46
C LEU A 388 -1.99 -11.85 22.40
N LEU A 389 -3.21 -11.33 22.29
CA LEU A 389 -4.18 -11.76 21.29
C LEU A 389 -3.72 -11.45 19.85
N LEU A 390 -3.20 -10.24 19.61
CA LEU A 390 -2.64 -9.83 18.31
C LEU A 390 -1.41 -10.64 17.88
N THR A 391 -0.73 -11.31 18.81
CA THR A 391 0.47 -12.14 18.56
C THR A 391 0.19 -13.64 18.68
N HIS A 392 -1.08 -14.05 18.57
CA HIS A 392 -1.59 -15.43 18.62
C HIS A 392 -1.33 -16.18 19.93
N ARG A 393 -0.96 -15.49 21.02
CA ARG A 393 -0.84 -16.06 22.37
C ARG A 393 -2.21 -16.14 23.05
N THR A 394 -3.15 -16.83 22.38
CA THR A 394 -4.58 -16.82 22.73
C THR A 394 -4.89 -17.38 24.13
N SER A 395 -4.12 -18.36 24.61
CA SER A 395 -4.30 -18.90 25.97
C SER A 395 -3.85 -17.91 27.05
N ASP A 396 -2.74 -17.19 26.83
CA ASP A 396 -2.28 -16.15 27.76
C ASP A 396 -3.22 -14.94 27.76
N ALA A 397 -3.69 -14.55 26.57
CA ALA A 397 -4.71 -13.50 26.41
C ALA A 397 -6.02 -13.87 27.13
N LEU A 398 -6.45 -15.13 27.07
CA LEU A 398 -7.64 -15.63 27.76
C LEU A 398 -7.50 -15.55 29.27
N LEU A 399 -6.34 -15.95 29.81
CA LEU A 399 -6.05 -15.87 31.25
C LEU A 399 -6.18 -14.43 31.77
N GLU A 400 -5.55 -13.46 31.09
CA GLU A 400 -5.63 -12.05 31.46
C GLU A 400 -7.03 -11.45 31.23
N ALA A 401 -7.71 -11.81 30.15
CA ALA A 401 -9.07 -11.34 29.88
C ALA A 401 -10.07 -11.81 30.95
N LEU A 402 -9.96 -13.07 31.41
CA LEU A 402 -10.75 -13.60 32.52
C LEU A 402 -10.40 -12.90 33.84
N ALA A 403 -9.12 -12.62 34.10
CA ALA A 403 -8.69 -11.90 35.29
C ALA A 403 -9.19 -10.44 35.30
N LEU A 404 -9.17 -9.76 34.15
CA LEU A 404 -9.75 -8.42 33.97
C LEU A 404 -11.27 -8.43 34.13
N LYS A 405 -11.97 -9.44 33.59
CA LYS A 405 -13.41 -9.56 33.78
C LYS A 405 -13.77 -9.68 35.27
N LYS A 406 -13.06 -10.54 36.02
CA LYS A 406 -13.24 -10.68 37.48
C LYS A 406 -13.01 -9.37 38.25
N VAL A 407 -12.15 -8.47 37.77
CA VAL A 407 -11.94 -7.13 38.37
C VAL A 407 -13.15 -6.23 38.12
N VAL A 408 -13.64 -6.16 36.88
CA VAL A 408 -14.81 -5.35 36.50
C VAL A 408 -16.10 -5.88 37.14
N ASP A 409 -16.28 -7.20 37.20
CA ASP A 409 -17.44 -7.85 37.85
C ASP A 409 -17.51 -7.56 39.35
N LYS A 410 -16.38 -7.29 40.01
CA LYS A 410 -16.29 -6.87 41.41
C LYS A 410 -16.61 -5.39 41.64
N GLY A 411 -17.03 -4.66 40.60
CA GLY A 411 -17.39 -3.24 40.71
C GLY A 411 -16.19 -2.28 40.76
N ILE A 412 -14.96 -2.75 40.48
CA ILE A 412 -13.79 -1.86 40.37
C ILE A 412 -13.97 -0.99 39.12
N THR A 413 -14.10 0.32 39.34
CA THR A 413 -14.38 1.30 38.30
C THR A 413 -13.11 1.72 37.54
N HIS A 414 -13.32 2.29 36.35
CA HIS A 414 -12.26 2.78 35.47
C HIS A 414 -12.68 4.15 34.92
N PRO A 415 -11.76 5.13 34.70
CA PRO A 415 -12.13 6.47 34.24
C PRO A 415 -12.93 6.51 32.94
N ASN A 416 -12.62 5.62 31.99
CA ASN A 416 -13.44 5.41 30.79
C ASN A 416 -14.63 4.49 31.10
N PRO A 417 -15.89 4.95 30.98
CA PRO A 417 -17.09 4.13 31.25
C PRO A 417 -17.25 2.95 30.30
N ASP A 418 -16.70 3.04 29.08
CA ASP A 418 -16.78 1.98 28.06
C ASP A 418 -15.78 0.84 28.33
N PHE A 419 -14.94 0.95 29.36
CA PHE A 419 -13.89 -0.03 29.66
C PHE A 419 -14.46 -1.42 29.97
N GLY A 420 -15.61 -1.50 30.65
CA GLY A 420 -16.30 -2.78 30.86
C GLY A 420 -16.68 -3.48 29.54
N SER A 421 -17.14 -2.72 28.55
CA SER A 421 -17.44 -3.24 27.21
C SER A 421 -16.18 -3.71 26.48
N LYS A 422 -15.06 -2.99 26.61
CA LYS A 422 -13.75 -3.40 26.07
C LYS A 422 -13.26 -4.73 26.65
N ILE A 423 -13.44 -4.98 27.94
CA ILE A 423 -13.06 -6.28 28.55
C ILE A 423 -13.90 -7.44 27.97
N TYR A 424 -15.21 -7.21 27.75
CA TYR A 424 -16.08 -8.24 27.16
C TYR A 424 -15.75 -8.51 25.69
N ASP A 425 -15.47 -7.48 24.88
CA ASP A 425 -15.01 -7.65 23.50
C ASP A 425 -13.68 -8.41 23.42
N LEU A 426 -12.69 -8.04 24.25
CA LEU A 426 -11.42 -8.78 24.35
C LEU A 426 -11.64 -10.26 24.68
N LEU A 427 -12.50 -10.57 25.66
CA LEU A 427 -12.75 -11.94 26.08
C LEU A 427 -13.49 -12.74 25.00
N ALA A 428 -14.57 -12.20 24.45
CA ALA A 428 -15.37 -12.84 23.41
C ALA A 428 -14.54 -13.06 22.13
N TYR A 429 -13.79 -12.05 21.68
CA TYR A 429 -12.91 -12.16 20.51
C TYR A 429 -11.75 -13.13 20.75
N THR A 430 -11.31 -13.33 22.00
CA THR A 430 -10.35 -14.38 22.36
C THR A 430 -10.94 -15.77 22.18
N TYR A 431 -12.17 -16.04 22.64
CA TYR A 431 -12.85 -17.31 22.37
C TYR A 431 -13.08 -17.54 20.88
N TYR A 432 -13.50 -16.50 20.13
CA TYR A 432 -13.64 -16.56 18.66
C TYR A 432 -12.33 -16.97 17.97
N LEU A 433 -11.19 -16.39 18.35
CA LEU A 433 -9.87 -16.76 17.79
C LEU A 433 -9.38 -18.14 18.25
N LYS A 434 -9.91 -18.67 19.37
CA LYS A 434 -9.74 -20.08 19.78
C LYS A 434 -10.73 -21.05 19.11
N ARG A 435 -11.60 -20.55 18.23
CA ARG A 435 -12.69 -21.27 17.53
C ARG A 435 -13.82 -21.78 18.43
N ASP A 436 -13.94 -21.23 19.64
CA ASP A 436 -15.07 -21.46 20.53
C ASP A 436 -16.15 -20.40 20.26
N TYR A 437 -16.83 -20.57 19.12
CA TYR A 437 -17.86 -19.64 18.66
C TYR A 437 -19.09 -19.59 19.58
N PRO A 438 -19.59 -20.70 20.17
CA PRO A 438 -20.70 -20.65 21.13
C PRO A 438 -20.36 -19.79 22.35
N GLN A 439 -19.19 -19.97 22.96
CA GLN A 439 -18.79 -19.18 24.12
C GLN A 439 -18.54 -17.70 23.76
N ALA A 440 -17.92 -17.43 22.61
CA ALA A 440 -17.74 -16.07 22.11
C ALA A 440 -19.09 -15.36 21.91
N ARG A 441 -20.06 -16.03 21.28
CA ARG A 441 -21.42 -15.53 21.06
C ARG A 441 -22.13 -15.24 22.37
N ALA A 442 -22.13 -16.19 23.33
CA ALA A 442 -22.79 -16.02 24.62
C ALA A 442 -22.25 -14.81 25.41
N ILE A 443 -20.93 -14.55 25.34
CA ILE A 443 -20.32 -13.37 25.98
C ILE A 443 -20.77 -12.07 25.30
N TYR A 444 -20.87 -12.04 23.96
CA TYR A 444 -21.41 -10.87 23.25
C TYR A 444 -22.90 -10.64 23.54
N GLU A 445 -23.72 -11.68 23.59
CA GLU A 445 -25.15 -11.57 23.92
C GLU A 445 -25.36 -10.97 25.32
N VAL A 446 -24.57 -11.39 26.31
CA VAL A 446 -24.54 -10.77 27.66
C VAL A 446 -24.00 -9.32 27.62
N ALA A 447 -23.13 -8.99 26.67
CA ALA A 447 -22.57 -7.65 26.52
C ALA A 447 -23.48 -6.65 25.78
N LEU A 448 -24.46 -7.11 24.97
CA LEU A 448 -25.25 -6.26 24.08
C LEU A 448 -25.82 -4.99 24.75
N PRO A 449 -26.50 -5.05 25.93
CA PRO A 449 -27.02 -3.85 26.59
C PRO A 449 -25.94 -2.87 27.06
N ARG A 450 -24.68 -3.33 27.21
CA ARG A 450 -23.51 -2.49 27.51
C ARG A 450 -22.94 -1.86 26.23
N LEU A 451 -22.93 -2.61 25.11
CA LEU A 451 -22.48 -2.11 23.81
C LEU A 451 -23.37 -0.97 23.32
N GLU A 452 -24.69 -1.11 23.42
CA GLU A 452 -25.67 -0.07 23.05
C GLU A 452 -25.38 1.27 23.74
N ARG A 453 -25.02 1.23 25.04
CA ARG A 453 -24.80 2.39 25.91
C ARG A 453 -23.40 3.00 25.84
N MET A 454 -22.49 2.47 25.02
CA MET A 454 -21.12 3.00 24.89
C MET A 454 -21.11 4.46 24.42
N GLN A 455 -20.22 5.26 25.00
CA GLN A 455 -20.03 6.66 24.65
C GLN A 455 -19.16 6.85 23.39
N ASP A 456 -18.24 5.93 23.09
CA ASP A 456 -17.49 5.94 21.83
C ASP A 456 -18.22 5.16 20.71
N PRO A 457 -18.81 5.85 19.73
CA PRO A 457 -19.47 5.20 18.60
C PRO A 457 -18.49 4.49 17.65
N PHE A 458 -17.20 4.87 17.64
CA PHE A 458 -16.21 4.24 16.78
C PHE A 458 -15.84 2.85 17.28
N ASP A 459 -15.46 2.72 18.56
CA ASP A 459 -15.16 1.43 19.16
C ASP A 459 -16.42 0.55 19.24
N ARG A 460 -17.60 1.10 19.54
CA ARG A 460 -18.88 0.38 19.49
C ARG A 460 -19.13 -0.29 18.15
N ALA A 461 -18.84 0.40 17.03
CA ALA A 461 -18.99 -0.16 15.69
C ALA A 461 -18.04 -1.34 15.42
N TRP A 462 -16.81 -1.33 15.96
CA TRP A 462 -15.89 -2.46 15.86
C TRP A 462 -16.36 -3.67 16.66
N MET A 463 -16.89 -3.47 17.87
CA MET A 463 -17.43 -4.55 18.70
C MET A 463 -18.63 -5.23 18.03
N TYR A 464 -19.52 -4.46 17.39
CA TYR A 464 -20.59 -5.04 16.57
C TYR A 464 -20.07 -5.83 15.35
N MET A 465 -18.98 -5.39 14.71
CA MET A 465 -18.34 -6.18 13.64
C MET A 465 -17.72 -7.48 14.16
N HIS A 466 -17.20 -7.51 15.39
CA HIS A 466 -16.70 -8.76 16.00
C HIS A 466 -17.86 -9.69 16.36
N TYR A 467 -18.93 -9.17 16.95
CA TYR A 467 -20.14 -9.96 17.24
C TYR A 467 -20.76 -10.54 15.96
N GLN A 468 -20.87 -9.75 14.89
CA GLN A 468 -21.37 -10.23 13.59
C GLN A 468 -20.56 -11.42 13.05
N ARG A 469 -19.25 -11.50 13.32
CA ARG A 469 -18.43 -12.66 12.92
C ARG A 469 -18.70 -13.91 13.74
N CYS A 470 -19.19 -13.77 14.98
CA CYS A 470 -19.58 -14.91 15.82
C CYS A 470 -20.98 -15.46 15.48
N LEU A 471 -21.74 -14.72 14.65
CA LEU A 471 -23.07 -15.11 14.14
C LEU A 471 -23.04 -15.71 12.73
N ARG A 472 -21.87 -15.72 12.08
CA ARG A 472 -21.62 -16.33 10.77
C ARG A 472 -20.85 -17.64 10.93
#